data_AF-A0A818CH53-F1
#
_entry.id   AF-A0A818CH53-F1
#
_cell.length_a   1.000
_cell.length_b   1.000
_cell.length_c   1.000
_cell.angle_alpha   90.00
_cell.angle_beta   90.00
_cell.angle_gamma   90.00
#
_symmetry.space_group_name_H-M   'P 1'
#
loop_
_entity.id
_entity.type
_entity.pdbx_description
1 polymer ?
#
loop_
_entity_poly.entity_id
_entity_poly.type
_entity_poly.pdbx_seq_one_letter_code
_entity_poly.pdbx_strand_id
1 'polypeptide(L)' 'LIQVKNEQHNIYQELNQARELLSNCSAIDKPVEWSALLNNVIKLAVKLADIEKELKQLGHEHAINNHGTLPY' A
#
# COMPACT_ATOMS: atom_id res chain seq x y z
N LEU A 1 -12.23 -1.35 -8.41
CA LEU A 1 -12.19 0.00 -7.78
C LEU A 1 -12.50 -0.02 -6.29
N ILE A 2 -13.70 -0.42 -5.83
CA ILE A 2 -14.03 -0.48 -4.39
C ILE A 2 -13.10 -1.46 -3.63
N GLN A 3 -12.88 -2.65 -4.20
CA GLN A 3 -11.99 -3.66 -3.62
C GLN A 3 -10.54 -3.16 -3.48
N VAL A 4 -9.97 -2.59 -4.54
CA VAL A 4 -8.59 -2.06 -4.56
C VAL A 4 -8.42 -0.88 -3.58
N LYS A 5 -9.44 -0.01 -3.43
CA LYS A 5 -9.41 1.07 -2.42
C LYS A 5 -9.46 0.54 -0.99
N ASN A 6 -10.26 -0.50 -0.72
CA ASN A 6 -10.29 -1.13 0.60
C ASN A 6 -8.94 -1.79 0.92
N GLU A 7 -8.30 -2.43 -0.06
CA GLU A 7 -6.98 -3.03 0.11
C GLU A 7 -5.91 -1.97 0.39
N GLN A 8 -5.92 -0.85 -0.33
CA GLN A 8 -5.06 0.30 -0.04
C GLN A 8 -5.24 0.81 1.40
N HIS A 9 -6.49 0.95 1.84
CA HIS A 9 -6.82 1.40 3.21
C HIS A 9 -6.28 0.44 4.27
N ASN A 10 -6.41 -0.87 4.05
CA ASN A 10 -5.89 -1.89 4.95
C ASN A 10 -4.37 -1.82 5.07
N ILE A 11 -3.66 -1.63 3.95
CA ILE A 11 -2.19 -1.49 3.98
C ILE A 11 -1.77 -0.24 4.76
N TYR A 12 -2.48 0.89 4.63
CA TYR A 12 -2.19 2.07 5.45
C TYR A 12 -2.41 1.82 6.95
N GLN A 13 -3.45 1.09 7.33
CA GLN A 13 -3.69 0.69 8.71
C GLN A 13 -2.54 -0.17 9.24
N GLU A 14 -2.13 -1.19 8.48
CA GLU A 14 -1.02 -2.08 8.84
C GLU A 14 0.33 -1.34 8.93
N LEU A 15 0.59 -0.40 8.02
CA LEU A 15 1.79 0.44 8.07
C LEU A 15 1.81 1.32 9.33
N ASN A 16 0.66 1.89 9.71
CA ASN A 16 0.58 2.73 10.90
C ASN A 16 0.84 1.90 12.19
N GLN A 17 0.27 0.69 12.26
CA GLN A 17 0.53 -0.24 13.36
C GLN A 17 2.00 -0.66 13.41
N ALA A 18 2.58 -1.04 12.26
CA ALA A 18 3.99 -1.43 12.18
C ALA A 18 4.93 -0.27 12.57
N ARG A 19 4.58 0.98 12.23
CA ARG A 19 5.30 2.18 12.64
C ARG A 19 5.28 2.38 14.16
N GLU A 20 4.11 2.21 14.80
CA GLU A 20 4.01 2.29 16.26
C GLU A 20 4.85 1.21 16.95
N LEU A 21 4.78 -0.02 16.45
CA LEU A 21 5.59 -1.12 16.98
C LEU A 21 7.10 -0.85 16.83
N LEU A 22 7.53 -0.34 15.67
CA LEU A 22 8.93 0.07 15.46
C LEU A 22 9.36 1.20 16.38
N SER A 23 8.50 2.18 16.63
CA SER A 23 8.79 3.30 17.53
C SER A 23 8.93 2.84 18.99
N ASN A 24 8.24 1.75 19.37
CA ASN A 24 8.28 1.19 20.71
C ASN A 24 9.33 0.08 20.87
N CYS A 25 9.90 -0.41 19.77
CA CYS A 25 10.92 -1.45 19.77
C CYS A 25 12.33 -0.81 19.80
N SER A 26 13.15 -1.17 20.78
CA SER A 26 14.54 -0.71 20.85
C SER A 26 15.39 -1.47 19.84
N ALA A 27 15.97 -0.75 18.88
CA ALA A 27 16.91 -1.31 17.91
C ALA A 27 18.19 -1.85 18.57
N ILE A 28 18.55 -1.33 19.75
CA ILE A 28 19.76 -1.70 20.48
C ILE A 28 19.49 -2.92 21.36
N ASP A 29 18.39 -2.92 22.11
CA ASP A 29 18.09 -4.00 23.06
C ASP A 29 17.46 -5.21 22.37
N LYS A 30 16.75 -5.00 21.24
CA LYS A 30 16.04 -6.04 20.50
C LYS A 30 16.28 -5.95 18.99
N PRO A 31 17.53 -6.08 18.51
CA PRO A 31 17.88 -5.85 17.11
C PRO A 31 17.18 -6.82 16.13
N VAL A 32 16.95 -8.07 16.55
CA VAL A 32 16.27 -9.08 15.72
C VAL A 32 14.79 -8.74 15.54
N GLU A 33 14.10 -8.38 16.62
CA GLU A 33 12.68 -7.98 16.60
C GLU A 33 12.52 -6.69 15.79
N TRP A 34 13.39 -5.71 16.01
CA TRP A 34 13.39 -4.46 15.28
C TRP A 34 13.60 -4.67 13.77
N SER A 35 14.55 -5.52 13.38
CA SER A 35 14.78 -5.87 11.98
C SER A 35 13.59 -6.60 11.35
N ALA A 36 12.92 -7.48 12.09
CA ALA A 36 11.71 -8.14 11.62
C ALA A 36 10.57 -7.14 11.37
N LEU A 37 10.37 -6.18 12.29
CA LEU A 37 9.37 -5.13 12.12
C LEU A 37 9.71 -4.20 10.94
N LEU A 38 10.99 -3.83 10.78
CA LEU A 38 11.44 -3.03 9.62
C LEU A 38 11.19 -3.76 8.30
N ASN A 39 11.52 -5.06 8.24
CA ASN A 39 11.25 -5.87 7.06
C ASN A 39 9.76 -5.96 6.75
N ASN A 40 8.89 -5.99 7.78
CA ASN A 40 7.45 -5.96 7.57
C ASN A 40 7.00 -4.62 6.95
N VAL A 41 7.50 -3.48 7.45
CA VAL A 41 7.23 -2.16 6.87
C VAL A 41 7.66 -2.10 5.40
N ILE A 42 8.85 -2.60 5.06
CA ILE A 42 9.34 -2.62 3.69
C ILE A 42 8.41 -3.45 2.78
N LYS A 43 7.97 -4.64 3.22
CA LYS A 43 7.03 -5.47 2.46
C LYS A 43 5.70 -4.77 2.23
N LEU A 44 5.15 -4.11 3.25
CA LEU A 44 3.90 -3.35 3.13
C LEU A 44 4.05 -2.16 2.18
N ALA A 45 5.18 -1.44 2.22
CA ALA A 45 5.45 -0.34 1.31
C ALA A 45 5.54 -0.79 -0.16
N VAL A 46 6.17 -1.95 -0.43
CA VAL A 46 6.21 -2.54 -1.79
C VAL A 46 4.80 -2.88 -2.27
N LYS A 47 3.99 -3.56 -1.44
CA LYS A 47 2.59 -3.87 -1.78
C LYS A 47 1.78 -2.61 -2.05
N LEU A 48 1.97 -1.54 -1.28
CA LEU A 48 1.28 -0.27 -1.50
C LEU A 48 1.63 0.32 -2.87
N ALA A 49 2.90 0.28 -3.27
CA ALA A 49 3.34 0.77 -4.58
C ALA A 49 2.70 -0.02 -5.74
N ASP A 50 2.54 -1.34 -5.58
CA ASP A 50 1.86 -2.18 -6.57
C ASP A 50 0.36 -1.81 -6.70
N ILE A 51 -0.33 -1.60 -5.57
CA ILE A 51 -1.73 -1.16 -5.56
C ILE A 51 -1.89 0.22 -6.19
N GLU A 52 -0.99 1.16 -5.91
CA GLU A 52 -1.01 2.49 -6.53
C GLU A 52 -0.82 2.42 -8.06
N LYS A 53 0.02 1.49 -8.53
CA LYS A 53 0.20 1.24 -9.96
C LYS A 53 -1.08 0.66 -10.59
N GLU A 54 -1.72 -0.29 -9.93
CA GLU A 54 -3.00 -0.87 -10.38
C GLU A 54 -4.11 0.18 -10.42
N LEU A 55 -4.23 1.03 -9.39
CA LEU A 55 -5.20 2.13 -9.37
C LEU A 55 -4.99 3.12 -10.52
N LYS A 56 -3.73 3.45 -10.86
CA LYS A 56 -3.41 4.29 -12.01
C LYS A 56 -3.81 3.63 -13.33
N GLN A 57 -3.56 2.33 -13.49
CA GLN A 57 -3.96 1.58 -14.69
C GLN A 57 -5.48 1.52 -14.84
N LEU A 58 -6.20 1.16 -13.77
CA LEU A 58 -7.66 1.14 -13.75
C LEU A 58 -8.27 2.53 -14.04
N GLY A 59 -7.65 3.60 -13.53
CA GLY A 59 -8.04 4.97 -13.85
C GLY A 59 -7.82 5.33 -15.33
N HIS A 60 -6.72 4.87 -15.92
CA HIS A 60 -6.41 5.07 -17.33
C HIS A 60 -7.34 4.27 -18.25
N GLU A 61 -7.60 3.00 -17.94
CA GLU A 61 -8.56 2.15 -18.65
C GLU A 61 -9.98 2.72 -18.58
N HIS A 62 -10.39 3.25 -17.43
CA HIS A 62 -11.68 3.91 -17.29
C HIS A 62 -11.78 5.20 -18.13
N ALA A 63 -10.70 5.99 -18.19
CA ALA A 63 -10.64 7.19 -19.01
C ALA A 63 -10.70 6.86 -20.52
N ILE A 64 -9.99 5.82 -20.96
CA ILE A 64 -10.00 5.38 -22.37
C ILE A 64 -11.38 4.85 -22.77
N ASN A 65 -11.99 3.98 -21.95
CA ASN A 65 -13.28 3.37 -22.27
C ASN A 65 -14.44 4.38 -22.30
N ASN A 66 -14.38 5.46 -21.49
CA ASN A 66 -15.39 6.52 -21.51
C ASN A 66 -15.16 7.58 -22.59
N HIS A 67 -13.92 7.80 -23.06
CA HIS A 67 -13.65 8.70 -24.20
C HIS A 67 -13.80 8.01 -25.57
N GLY A 68 -13.98 6.68 -25.62
CA GLY A 68 -14.22 5.91 -26.84
C GLY A 68 -15.68 5.85 -27.32
N THR A 69 -16.63 6.45 -26.59
CA THR A 69 -18.03 6.60 -27.03
C THR A 69 -18.37 8.08 -27.21
N LEU A 70 -17.81 8.69 -28.26
CA LEU A 70 -18.47 9.82 -28.90
C LEU A 70 -19.62 9.22 -29.72
N PRO A 71 -20.90 9.42 -29.35
CA PRO A 71 -21.99 9.08 -30.25
C PRO A 71 -21.87 10.00 -31.46
N TYR A 72 -21.59 9.41 -32.62
CA TYR A 72 -22.01 10.01 -33.88
C TYR A 72 -23.52 9.89 -34.00
#